data_AF-A0A1S1QB36-F1
#
_entry.id   AF-A0A1S1QB36-F1
#
_cell.length_a   1.000
_cell.length_b   1.000
_cell.length_c   1.000
_cell.angle_alpha   90.00
_cell.angle_beta   90.00
_cell.angle_gamma   90.00
#
_symmetry.space_group_name_H-M   'P 1'
#
loop_
_entity.id
_entity.type
_entity.pdbx_description
1 polymer ?
#
loop_
_entity_poly.entity_id
_entity_poly.type
_entity_poly.pdbx_seq_one_letter_code
_entity_poly.pdbx_strand_id
1 'polypeptide(L)'
;MAGRVGFFDAETGGELVLVLRRYGNEFQIIRQFGYWDPKYDEPFVVPADPETFLTDLASIPSVFAWLVPGLGSHLPAVLLHDGLVIADGEPSIPTHLGPPVTREEADRILRDAMRELGTPVIRRWLIWTGAELGTLWVARRHRWWWRILATLTVTAVVALGSLATLDLFDVWNVLPWMGDRPWWVELLSGAAAAVGLPAALSVLWGHYWRVAAITGIAMALLLHVTLAVIVVSGVYWVLERLVSWPEGLSPNVAKNLANVPPGTRDAGEPPGAPDSAPDSTPDSAPAIPVEPGRRAEPTEPSF
;
A
#
# COMPACT_ATOMS: atom_id res chain seq x y z
N MET A 1 23.14 24.90 -17.92
CA MET A 1 23.07 23.52 -18.46
C MET A 1 21.60 23.14 -18.47
N ALA A 2 21.04 22.72 -19.61
CA ALA A 2 19.66 22.26 -19.64
C ALA A 2 19.55 21.06 -18.69
N GLY A 3 18.77 21.23 -17.62
CA GLY A 3 18.69 20.26 -16.52
C GLY A 3 18.26 18.91 -17.05
N ARG A 4 19.07 17.89 -16.79
CA ARG A 4 18.66 16.50 -17.00
C ARG A 4 17.51 16.28 -16.04
N VAL A 5 16.32 15.99 -16.56
CA VAL A 5 15.12 15.72 -15.78
C VAL A 5 14.51 14.47 -16.37
N GLY A 6 14.14 13.52 -15.52
CA GLY A 6 13.55 12.26 -15.95
C GLY A 6 14.40 11.02 -15.68
N PHE A 7 13.85 9.90 -16.11
CA PHE A 7 14.41 8.57 -15.89
C PHE A 7 15.49 8.22 -16.91
N PHE A 8 16.47 7.44 -16.47
CA PHE A 8 17.53 6.91 -17.31
C PHE A 8 17.96 5.53 -16.83
N ASP A 9 18.58 4.78 -17.73
CA ASP A 9 19.22 3.50 -17.40
C ASP A 9 20.57 3.74 -16.73
N ALA A 10 20.80 3.19 -15.54
CA ALA A 10 21.99 3.53 -14.74
C ALA A 10 23.29 2.97 -15.34
N GLU A 11 23.21 1.87 -16.10
CA GLU A 11 24.38 1.23 -16.71
C GLU A 11 24.81 1.93 -18.00
N THR A 12 23.84 2.35 -18.81
CA THR A 12 24.08 2.90 -20.16
C THR A 12 23.96 4.42 -20.23
N GLY A 13 23.31 5.04 -19.24
CA GLY A 13 22.90 6.45 -19.28
C GLY A 13 21.82 6.76 -20.32
N GLY A 14 21.25 5.74 -20.96
CA GLY A 14 20.29 5.84 -22.05
C GLY A 14 18.84 5.78 -21.60
N GLU A 15 17.97 5.33 -22.51
CA GLU A 15 16.55 5.12 -22.23
C GLU A 15 16.34 4.11 -21.09
N LEU A 16 15.39 4.40 -20.20
CA LEU A 16 15.05 3.54 -19.07
C LEU A 16 14.70 2.12 -19.53
N VAL A 17 15.43 1.13 -19.02
CA VAL A 17 15.10 -0.30 -19.15
C VAL A 17 14.87 -0.89 -17.76
N LEU A 18 13.64 -1.33 -17.50
CA LEU A 18 13.29 -2.03 -16.26
C LEU A 18 13.39 -3.55 -16.44
N VAL A 19 14.21 -4.20 -15.61
CA VAL A 19 14.32 -5.67 -15.54
C VAL A 19 14.00 -6.11 -14.12
N LEU A 20 12.90 -6.85 -13.98
CA LEU A 20 12.40 -7.34 -12.70
C LEU A 20 12.43 -8.86 -12.67
N ARG A 21 12.84 -9.43 -11.54
CA ARG A 21 12.72 -10.86 -11.25
C ARG A 21 11.72 -11.05 -10.12
N ARG A 22 10.75 -11.95 -10.30
CA ARG A 22 9.71 -12.22 -9.31
C ARG A 22 10.14 -13.32 -8.34
N TYR A 23 10.00 -13.08 -7.04
CA TYR A 23 10.16 -14.05 -5.96
C TYR A 23 8.87 -14.13 -5.15
N GLY A 24 8.02 -15.13 -5.43
CA GLY A 24 6.72 -15.27 -4.77
C GLY A 24 5.81 -14.05 -5.03
N ASN A 25 5.62 -13.23 -3.99
CA ASN A 25 4.83 -12.00 -4.05
C ASN A 25 5.66 -10.72 -4.17
N GLU A 26 6.98 -10.84 -4.09
CA GLU A 26 7.92 -9.72 -4.17
C GLU A 26 8.70 -9.75 -5.48
N PHE A 27 9.38 -8.65 -5.78
CA PHE A 27 10.14 -8.43 -6.98
C PHE A 27 11.51 -7.86 -6.64
N GLN A 28 12.53 -8.39 -7.30
CA GLN A 28 13.89 -7.88 -7.28
C GLN A 28 14.12 -7.04 -8.54
N ILE A 29 14.70 -5.85 -8.37
CA ILE A 29 15.13 -5.01 -9.48
C ILE A 29 16.54 -5.48 -9.88
N ILE A 30 16.64 -6.15 -11.03
CA ILE A 30 17.91 -6.72 -11.50
C ILE A 30 18.81 -5.66 -12.13
N ARG A 31 18.19 -4.72 -12.85
CA ARG A 31 18.89 -3.66 -13.60
C ARG A 31 18.61 -2.33 -12.93
N GLN A 32 19.64 -1.69 -12.41
CA GLN A 32 19.53 -0.38 -11.76
C GLN A 32 19.05 0.68 -12.76
N PHE A 33 18.23 1.59 -12.28
CA PHE A 33 17.82 2.77 -13.04
C PHE A 33 17.99 4.02 -12.19
N GLY A 34 18.06 5.17 -12.86
CA GLY A 34 18.21 6.45 -12.21
C GLY A 34 17.10 7.44 -12.55
N TYR A 35 16.96 8.45 -11.72
CA TYR A 35 16.04 9.57 -11.89
C TYR A 35 16.71 10.89 -11.52
N TRP A 36 16.59 11.88 -12.41
CA TRP A 36 17.02 13.24 -12.14
C TRP A 36 15.83 14.08 -11.66
N ASP A 37 15.81 14.43 -10.38
CA ASP A 37 14.83 15.37 -9.85
C ASP A 37 15.32 16.82 -10.05
N PRO A 38 14.45 17.73 -10.51
CA PRO A 38 14.83 19.13 -10.75
C PRO A 38 15.37 19.90 -9.54
N LYS A 39 15.13 19.44 -8.30
CA LYS A 39 15.62 20.10 -7.08
C LYS A 39 17.01 19.64 -6.63
N TYR A 40 17.56 18.60 -7.25
CA TYR A 40 18.81 17.98 -6.82
C TYR A 40 19.86 18.06 -7.92
N ASP A 41 21.11 18.31 -7.52
CA ASP A 41 22.25 18.34 -8.42
C ASP A 41 22.78 16.93 -8.75
N GLU A 42 22.41 15.94 -7.93
CA GLU A 42 22.77 14.53 -8.05
C GLU A 42 21.52 13.68 -8.35
N PRO A 43 21.65 12.60 -9.16
CA PRO A 43 20.54 11.73 -9.45
C PRO A 43 20.28 10.75 -8.31
N PHE A 44 19.08 10.19 -8.28
CA PHE A 44 18.74 9.04 -7.46
C PHE A 44 18.90 7.77 -8.29
N VAL A 45 19.66 6.78 -7.83
CA VAL A 45 19.80 5.47 -8.48
C VAL A 45 19.25 4.38 -7.58
N VAL A 46 18.33 3.58 -8.10
CA VAL A 46 17.61 2.53 -7.38
C VAL A 46 17.73 1.20 -8.13
N PRO A 47 17.92 0.08 -7.40
CA PRO A 47 18.29 0.00 -5.98
C PRO A 47 19.78 0.35 -5.76
N ALA A 48 20.20 0.62 -4.52
CA ALA A 48 21.64 0.76 -4.24
C ALA A 48 22.40 -0.55 -4.43
N ASP A 49 21.77 -1.65 -4.02
CA ASP A 49 22.25 -3.01 -4.19
C ASP A 49 21.13 -3.90 -4.77
N PRO A 50 21.26 -4.34 -6.03
CA PRO A 50 20.30 -5.23 -6.69
C PRO A 50 20.12 -6.58 -6.00
N GLU A 51 21.12 -7.06 -5.26
CA GLU A 51 21.05 -8.38 -4.63
C GLU A 51 20.12 -8.38 -3.40
N THR A 52 20.11 -7.30 -2.64
CA THR A 52 19.39 -7.23 -1.36
C THR A 52 18.04 -6.51 -1.44
N PHE A 53 17.79 -5.72 -2.48
CA PHE A 53 16.56 -4.94 -2.59
C PHE A 53 15.38 -5.74 -3.15
N LEU A 54 14.33 -5.87 -2.34
CA LEU A 54 13.03 -6.45 -2.70
C LEU A 54 11.93 -5.39 -2.57
N THR A 55 10.99 -5.40 -3.52
CA THR A 55 9.85 -4.48 -3.61
C THR A 55 8.58 -5.26 -3.95
N ASP A 56 7.43 -4.80 -3.47
CA ASP A 56 6.11 -5.34 -3.80
C ASP A 56 5.44 -4.60 -4.99
N LEU A 57 6.22 -3.80 -5.74
CA LEU A 57 5.83 -2.94 -6.88
C LEU A 57 4.89 -1.78 -6.55
N ALA A 58 4.00 -1.98 -5.59
CA ALA A 58 3.16 -0.98 -4.93
C ALA A 58 2.34 -1.66 -3.82
N SER A 59 2.46 -1.22 -2.57
CA SER A 59 1.61 -1.66 -1.45
C SER A 59 0.17 -1.08 -1.54
N ILE A 60 -0.56 -1.39 -2.62
CA ILE A 60 -1.96 -0.97 -2.81
C ILE A 60 -2.87 -2.05 -2.24
N PRO A 61 -3.77 -1.74 -1.28
CA PRO A 61 -4.76 -2.70 -0.82
C PRO A 61 -5.57 -3.27 -2.00
N SER A 62 -5.74 -4.58 -2.07
CA SER A 62 -6.35 -5.27 -3.22
C SER A 62 -7.73 -4.73 -3.60
N VAL A 63 -8.50 -4.26 -2.62
CA VAL A 63 -9.80 -3.61 -2.80
C VAL A 63 -9.73 -2.32 -3.63
N PHE A 64 -8.56 -1.69 -3.78
CA PHE A 64 -8.33 -0.50 -4.58
C PHE A 64 -7.61 -0.78 -5.90
N ALA A 65 -7.26 -2.04 -6.19
CA ALA A 65 -6.59 -2.41 -7.44
C ALA A 65 -7.44 -2.15 -8.70
N TRP A 66 -8.78 -2.11 -8.56
CA TRP A 66 -9.68 -1.71 -9.66
C TRP A 66 -9.60 -0.21 -9.99
N LEU A 67 -9.20 0.63 -9.03
CA LEU A 67 -9.12 2.08 -9.18
C LEU A 67 -7.72 2.50 -9.67
N VAL A 68 -6.69 1.94 -9.06
CA VAL A 68 -5.29 2.18 -9.41
C VAL A 68 -4.63 0.83 -9.66
N PRO A 69 -4.51 0.40 -10.94
CA PRO A 69 -3.82 -0.85 -11.26
C PRO A 69 -2.35 -0.77 -10.82
N GLY A 70 -1.81 -1.83 -10.22
CA GLY A 70 -0.42 -1.87 -9.74
C GLY A 70 0.64 -1.87 -10.84
N LEU A 71 0.27 -2.21 -12.08
CA LEU A 71 1.16 -2.11 -13.25
C LEU A 71 0.69 -0.97 -14.16
N GLY A 72 1.63 -0.17 -14.65
CA GLY A 72 1.36 0.86 -15.64
C GLY A 72 2.52 1.84 -15.81
N SER A 73 2.25 2.95 -16.50
CA SER A 73 3.24 4.01 -16.77
C SER A 73 3.88 4.63 -15.52
N HIS A 74 3.26 4.45 -14.35
CA HIS A 74 3.73 4.99 -13.07
C HIS A 74 4.69 4.04 -12.34
N LEU A 75 4.84 2.79 -12.80
CA LEU A 75 5.64 1.78 -12.14
C LEU A 75 7.09 2.23 -11.85
N PRO A 76 7.85 2.85 -12.78
CA PRO A 76 9.19 3.33 -12.47
C PRO A 76 9.22 4.34 -11.31
N ALA A 77 8.20 5.19 -11.19
CA ALA A 77 8.10 6.16 -10.11
C ALA A 77 7.75 5.52 -8.77
N VAL A 78 6.97 4.44 -8.75
CA VAL A 78 6.70 3.67 -7.51
C VAL A 78 7.94 2.91 -7.07
N LEU A 79 8.63 2.24 -7.98
CA LEU A 79 9.91 1.58 -7.67
C LEU A 79 10.95 2.57 -7.13
N LEU A 80 11.00 3.77 -7.70
CA LEU A 80 11.83 4.86 -7.19
C LEU A 80 11.43 5.24 -5.76
N HIS A 81 10.12 5.39 -5.49
CA HIS A 81 9.62 5.69 -4.15
C HIS A 81 9.97 4.62 -3.13
N ASP A 82 9.74 3.35 -3.44
CA ASP A 82 10.12 2.22 -2.59
C ASP A 82 11.63 2.24 -2.27
N GLY A 83 12.45 2.58 -3.26
CA GLY A 83 13.90 2.74 -3.08
C GLY A 83 14.31 3.96 -2.24
N LEU A 84 13.50 5.02 -2.22
CA LEU A 84 13.77 6.24 -1.43
C LEU A 84 13.23 6.14 0.00
N VAL A 85 12.25 5.28 0.24
CA VAL A 85 11.63 5.09 1.56
C VAL A 85 12.40 4.00 2.33
N ILE A 86 13.15 4.43 3.35
CA ILE A 86 13.85 3.50 4.25
C ILE A 86 12.83 2.79 5.14
N ALA A 87 12.89 1.47 5.23
CA ALA A 87 12.09 0.66 6.14
C ALA A 87 12.42 1.00 7.61
N ASP A 88 11.40 1.22 8.44
CA ASP A 88 11.61 1.56 9.85
C ASP A 88 12.22 0.36 10.60
N GLY A 89 13.39 0.55 11.22
CA GLY A 89 13.99 -0.42 12.14
C GLY A 89 15.08 -1.32 11.55
N GLU A 90 15.42 -1.18 10.27
CA GLU A 90 16.60 -1.85 9.69
C GLU A 90 17.85 -0.95 9.76
N PRO A 91 19.03 -1.53 10.08
CA PRO A 91 20.28 -0.79 10.16
C PRO A 91 20.73 -0.35 8.76
N SER A 92 20.39 0.88 8.40
CA SER A 92 21.18 1.79 7.53
C SER A 92 21.89 1.14 6.33
N ILE A 93 21.23 0.25 5.59
CA ILE A 93 21.66 -0.07 4.22
C ILE A 93 21.00 0.99 3.34
N PRO A 94 21.77 1.82 2.60
CA PRO A 94 21.20 2.73 1.64
C PRO A 94 20.37 1.92 0.66
N THR A 95 19.08 2.19 0.52
CA THR A 95 18.20 1.54 -0.46
C THR A 95 18.36 2.17 -1.85
N HIS A 96 18.95 3.37 -1.91
CA HIS A 96 19.31 4.09 -3.13
C HIS A 96 20.70 4.73 -3.02
N LEU A 97 21.29 5.07 -4.18
CA LEU A 97 22.45 5.95 -4.28
C LEU A 97 21.98 7.36 -4.62
N GLY A 98 22.56 8.35 -3.96
CA GLY A 98 22.20 9.77 -4.11
C GLY A 98 21.96 10.45 -2.77
N PRO A 99 21.43 11.68 -2.78
CA PRO A 99 21.23 12.44 -1.56
C PRO A 99 20.17 11.79 -0.64
N PRO A 100 20.31 11.89 0.69
CA PRO A 100 19.29 11.41 1.61
C PRO A 100 18.02 12.27 1.49
N VAL A 101 16.85 11.63 1.52
CA VAL A 101 15.55 12.30 1.44
C VAL A 101 14.66 11.90 2.61
N THR A 102 13.77 12.80 3.02
CA THR A 102 12.72 12.46 3.98
C THR A 102 11.58 11.72 3.27
N ARG A 103 10.73 11.02 4.03
CA ARG A 103 9.56 10.34 3.45
C ARG A 103 8.64 11.32 2.70
N GLU A 104 8.40 12.51 3.25
CA GLU A 104 7.58 13.55 2.58
C GLU A 104 8.21 14.04 1.26
N GLU A 105 9.54 14.10 1.20
CA GLU A 105 10.24 14.49 -0.02
C GLU A 105 10.25 13.34 -1.04
N ALA A 106 10.33 12.07 -0.59
CA ALA A 106 10.13 10.90 -1.44
C ALA A 106 8.70 10.89 -2.03
N ASP A 107 7.67 11.20 -1.22
CA ASP A 107 6.28 11.31 -1.70
C ASP A 107 6.15 12.42 -2.77
N ARG A 108 6.82 13.57 -2.58
CA ARG A 108 6.87 14.60 -3.62
C ARG A 108 7.55 14.11 -4.89
N ILE A 109 8.73 13.49 -4.77
CA ILE A 109 9.50 12.95 -5.90
C ILE A 109 8.64 11.94 -6.68
N LEU A 110 7.95 11.03 -6.00
CA LEU A 110 7.00 10.09 -6.60
C LEU A 110 5.96 10.79 -7.49
N ARG A 111 5.31 11.83 -6.98
CA ARG A 111 4.29 12.58 -7.72
C ARG A 111 4.86 13.29 -8.95
N ASP A 112 6.04 13.90 -8.81
CA ASP A 112 6.68 14.68 -9.85
C ASP A 112 7.26 13.73 -10.94
N ALA A 113 7.88 12.63 -10.54
CA ALA A 113 8.34 11.56 -11.43
C ALA A 113 7.18 10.93 -12.22
N MET A 114 6.04 10.68 -11.58
CA MET A 114 4.82 10.24 -12.27
C MET A 114 4.34 11.24 -13.32
N ARG A 115 4.46 12.55 -13.07
CA ARG A 115 4.12 13.59 -14.05
C ARG A 115 5.03 13.52 -15.28
N GLU A 116 6.32 13.27 -15.08
CA GLU A 116 7.30 13.14 -16.15
C GLU A 116 7.08 11.89 -17.01
N LEU A 117 6.64 10.79 -16.38
CA LEU A 117 6.19 9.58 -17.07
C LEU A 117 4.83 9.73 -17.79
N GLY A 118 4.23 10.91 -17.77
CA GLY A 118 2.93 11.16 -18.41
C GLY A 118 1.74 10.58 -17.67
N THR A 119 1.89 10.22 -16.38
CA THR A 119 0.79 9.67 -15.58
C THR A 119 -0.35 10.71 -15.44
N PRO A 120 -1.61 10.31 -15.72
CA PRO A 120 -2.76 11.21 -15.64
C PRO A 120 -2.87 11.91 -14.28
N VAL A 121 -3.32 13.17 -14.30
CA VAL A 121 -3.35 14.05 -13.12
C VAL A 121 -4.07 13.40 -11.94
N ILE A 122 -5.28 12.91 -12.14
CA ILE A 122 -6.08 12.30 -11.06
C ILE A 122 -5.34 11.08 -10.48
N ARG A 123 -4.83 10.18 -11.34
CA ARG A 123 -4.12 8.96 -10.92
C ARG A 123 -2.89 9.28 -10.07
N ARG A 124 -2.04 10.21 -10.53
CA ARG A 124 -0.82 10.56 -9.77
C ARG A 124 -1.13 11.18 -8.41
N TRP A 125 -2.23 11.95 -8.29
CA TRP A 125 -2.65 12.53 -7.01
C TRP A 125 -3.25 11.47 -6.07
N LEU A 126 -3.99 10.48 -6.60
CA LEU A 126 -4.48 9.35 -5.81
C LEU A 126 -3.33 8.50 -5.25
N ILE A 127 -2.36 8.14 -6.09
CA ILE A 127 -1.17 7.38 -5.68
C ILE A 127 -0.37 8.17 -4.63
N TRP A 128 -0.09 9.45 -4.90
CA TRP A 128 0.60 10.33 -3.95
C TRP A 128 -0.13 10.42 -2.60
N THR A 129 -1.47 10.53 -2.62
CA THR A 129 -2.28 10.58 -1.39
C THR A 129 -2.13 9.28 -0.59
N GLY A 130 -2.09 8.12 -1.24
CA GLY A 130 -1.84 6.84 -0.57
C GLY A 130 -0.47 6.78 0.11
N ALA A 131 0.58 7.18 -0.60
CA ALA A 131 1.95 7.22 -0.07
C ALA A 131 2.07 8.18 1.12
N GLU A 132 1.57 9.42 0.97
CA GLU A 132 1.60 10.45 2.01
C GLU A 132 0.76 10.07 3.24
N LEU A 133 -0.36 9.34 3.06
CA LEU A 133 -1.09 8.75 4.18
C LEU A 133 -0.26 7.72 4.96
N GLY A 134 0.52 6.89 4.25
CA GLY A 134 1.47 5.96 4.87
C GLY A 134 2.53 6.70 5.69
N THR A 135 3.13 7.74 5.11
CA THR A 135 4.08 8.63 5.79
C THR A 135 3.47 9.26 7.03
N LEU A 136 2.25 9.79 6.92
CA LEU A 136 1.51 10.37 8.05
C LEU A 136 1.21 9.35 9.15
N TRP A 137 0.83 8.13 8.77
CA TRP A 137 0.55 7.06 9.72
C TRP A 137 1.79 6.73 10.55
N VAL A 138 2.94 6.55 9.89
CA VAL A 138 4.22 6.30 10.56
C VAL A 138 4.62 7.48 11.44
N ALA A 139 4.62 8.70 10.90
CA ALA A 139 5.11 9.89 11.59
C ALA A 139 4.21 10.35 12.75
N ARG A 140 2.90 10.09 12.68
CA ARG A 140 1.90 10.65 13.62
C ARG A 140 1.11 9.62 14.41
N ARG A 141 1.34 8.30 14.26
CA ARG A 141 0.64 7.26 15.06
C ARG A 141 0.71 7.49 16.57
N HIS A 142 1.78 8.11 17.07
CA HIS A 142 1.95 8.38 18.51
C HIS A 142 1.17 9.60 19.01
N ARG A 143 0.66 10.45 18.12
CA ARG A 143 -0.08 11.67 18.48
C ARG A 143 -1.58 11.37 18.58
N TRP A 144 -2.06 11.12 19.80
CA TRP A 144 -3.45 10.74 20.06
C TRP A 144 -4.49 11.72 19.48
N TRP A 145 -4.24 13.04 19.55
CA TRP A 145 -5.16 14.05 19.01
C TRP A 145 -5.32 13.93 17.50
N TRP A 146 -4.25 13.58 16.77
CA TRP A 146 -4.29 13.41 15.32
C TRP A 146 -5.09 12.16 14.95
N ARG A 147 -4.96 11.09 15.75
CA ARG A 147 -5.79 9.88 15.59
C ARG A 147 -7.26 10.18 15.80
N ILE A 148 -7.62 10.98 16.81
CA ILE A 148 -9.00 11.40 17.04
C ILE A 148 -9.50 12.21 15.84
N LEU A 149 -8.74 13.22 15.38
CA LEU A 149 -9.13 14.03 14.23
C LEU A 149 -9.33 13.18 12.96
N ALA A 150 -8.38 12.31 12.64
CA ALA A 150 -8.46 11.40 11.50
C ALA A 150 -9.67 10.46 11.61
N THR A 151 -9.89 9.88 12.79
CA THR A 151 -11.02 8.98 13.05
C THR A 151 -12.35 9.70 12.92
N LEU A 152 -12.49 10.89 13.50
CA LEU A 152 -13.71 11.69 13.42
C LEU A 152 -14.01 12.12 11.98
N THR A 153 -13.01 12.56 11.24
CA THR A 153 -13.19 12.97 9.84
C THR A 153 -13.57 11.79 8.94
N VAL A 154 -12.88 10.65 9.05
CA VAL A 154 -13.22 9.42 8.31
C VAL A 154 -14.63 8.94 8.67
N THR A 155 -14.96 8.88 9.96
CA THR A 155 -16.28 8.43 10.42
C THR A 155 -17.39 9.36 9.91
N ALA A 156 -17.17 10.68 9.96
CA ALA A 156 -18.13 11.64 9.44
C ALA A 156 -18.36 11.46 7.94
N VAL A 157 -17.29 11.31 7.15
CA VAL A 157 -17.40 11.10 5.69
C VAL A 157 -18.14 9.80 5.36
N VAL A 158 -17.81 8.70 6.04
CA VAL A 158 -18.45 7.39 5.83
C VAL A 158 -19.93 7.43 6.24
N ALA A 159 -20.24 8.01 7.40
CA ALA A 159 -21.62 8.11 7.87
C ALA A 159 -22.47 8.96 6.93
N LEU A 160 -21.97 10.14 6.54
CA LEU A 160 -22.67 11.03 5.61
C LEU A 160 -22.83 10.42 4.22
N GLY A 161 -21.80 9.75 3.69
CA GLY A 161 -21.87 9.05 2.42
C GLY A 161 -22.90 7.92 2.44
N SER A 162 -22.93 7.14 3.53
CA SER A 162 -23.89 6.05 3.72
C SER A 162 -25.33 6.59 3.79
N LEU A 163 -25.56 7.66 4.58
CA LEU A 163 -26.87 8.31 4.66
C LEU A 163 -27.29 8.87 3.30
N ALA A 164 -26.38 9.48 2.53
CA ALA A 164 -26.69 10.01 1.20
C ALA A 164 -27.13 8.93 0.23
N THR A 165 -26.57 7.73 0.33
CA THR A 165 -27.02 6.61 -0.49
C THR A 165 -28.36 6.07 -0.04
N LEU A 166 -28.62 5.96 1.26
CA LEU A 166 -29.93 5.54 1.75
C LEU A 166 -31.03 6.54 1.35
N ASP A 167 -30.73 7.84 1.38
CA ASP A 167 -31.61 8.92 0.93
C ASP A 167 -31.86 8.82 -0.59
N LEU A 168 -30.82 8.62 -1.41
CA LEU A 168 -30.94 8.43 -2.87
C LEU A 168 -31.81 7.24 -3.30
N PHE A 169 -31.98 6.24 -2.42
CA PHE A 169 -32.83 5.07 -2.65
C PHE A 169 -34.19 5.17 -1.94
N ASP A 170 -34.57 6.36 -1.46
CA ASP A 170 -35.81 6.63 -0.72
C ASP A 170 -36.00 5.73 0.53
N VAL A 171 -34.90 5.20 1.09
CA VAL A 171 -34.94 4.37 2.29
C VAL A 171 -35.02 5.25 3.54
N TRP A 172 -34.31 6.38 3.55
CA TRP A 172 -34.26 7.27 4.69
C TRP A 172 -33.93 8.73 4.33
N ASN A 173 -34.90 9.64 4.53
CA ASN A 173 -34.80 11.05 4.13
C ASN A 173 -34.40 11.93 5.32
N VAL A 174 -33.10 11.98 5.64
CA VAL A 174 -32.56 12.75 6.79
C VAL A 174 -31.72 13.93 6.33
N LEU A 175 -31.16 13.89 5.12
CA LEU A 175 -30.17 14.86 4.71
C LEU A 175 -30.84 16.13 4.16
N PRO A 176 -30.61 17.31 4.76
CA PRO A 176 -31.34 18.53 4.41
C PRO A 176 -31.04 19.04 3.00
N TRP A 177 -29.95 18.61 2.38
CA TRP A 177 -29.58 18.97 1.00
C TRP A 177 -30.11 18.00 -0.07
N MET A 178 -30.56 16.81 0.31
CA MET A 178 -31.22 15.85 -0.59
C MET A 178 -32.73 16.07 -0.45
N GLY A 179 -33.37 15.52 0.59
CA GLY A 179 -34.80 15.74 0.88
C GLY A 179 -35.71 15.32 -0.28
N ASP A 180 -37.02 15.57 -0.18
CA ASP A 180 -37.96 15.16 -1.24
C ASP A 180 -37.79 16.03 -2.51
N ARG A 181 -36.94 15.58 -3.43
CA ARG A 181 -36.64 16.28 -4.69
C ARG A 181 -36.69 15.29 -5.86
N PRO A 182 -36.58 15.77 -7.11
CA PRO A 182 -36.36 14.85 -8.22
C PRO A 182 -35.01 14.14 -8.07
N TRP A 183 -34.96 12.83 -8.35
CA TRP A 183 -33.76 11.99 -8.19
C TRP A 183 -32.45 12.57 -8.75
N TRP A 184 -32.50 13.31 -9.86
CA TRP A 184 -31.30 13.90 -10.47
C TRP A 184 -30.79 15.10 -9.67
N VAL A 185 -31.68 15.84 -8.99
CA VAL A 185 -31.32 16.93 -8.08
C VAL A 185 -30.66 16.37 -6.83
N GLU A 186 -31.19 15.28 -6.29
CA GLU A 186 -30.59 14.55 -5.16
C GLU A 186 -29.22 14.00 -5.53
N LEU A 187 -29.08 13.41 -6.73
CA LEU A 187 -27.78 12.95 -7.22
C LEU A 187 -26.77 14.10 -7.32
N LEU A 188 -27.16 15.23 -7.88
CA LEU A 188 -26.28 16.41 -8.00
C LEU A 188 -25.97 17.04 -6.64
N SER A 189 -26.96 17.18 -5.75
CA SER A 189 -26.74 17.76 -4.42
C SER A 189 -25.94 16.82 -3.52
N GLY A 190 -26.16 15.51 -3.62
CA GLY A 190 -25.37 14.47 -2.99
C GLY A 190 -23.92 14.48 -3.48
N ALA A 191 -23.70 14.54 -4.80
CA ALA A 191 -22.36 14.67 -5.38
C ALA A 191 -21.67 15.98 -4.95
N ALA A 192 -22.39 17.10 -4.93
CA ALA A 192 -21.86 18.37 -4.46
C ALA A 192 -21.47 18.30 -2.97
N ALA A 193 -22.27 17.67 -2.13
CA ALA A 193 -21.96 17.45 -0.71
C ALA A 193 -20.76 16.50 -0.54
N ALA A 194 -20.66 15.44 -1.36
CA ALA A 194 -19.54 14.50 -1.37
C ALA A 194 -18.20 15.14 -1.77
N VAL A 195 -18.23 16.28 -2.45
CA VAL A 195 -17.03 17.09 -2.74
C VAL A 195 -16.82 18.17 -1.67
N GLY A 196 -17.87 18.94 -1.39
CA GLY A 196 -17.81 20.13 -0.54
C GLY A 196 -17.56 19.83 0.94
N LEU A 197 -18.24 18.83 1.51
CA LEU A 197 -18.10 18.51 2.94
C LEU A 197 -16.71 17.95 3.26
N PRO A 198 -16.16 16.98 2.52
CA PRO A 198 -14.79 16.53 2.79
C PRO A 198 -13.75 17.61 2.52
N ALA A 199 -13.94 18.46 1.50
CA ALA A 199 -13.05 19.60 1.26
C ALA A 199 -13.07 20.60 2.44
N ALA A 200 -14.24 20.90 3.01
CA ALA A 200 -14.34 21.76 4.19
C ALA A 200 -13.68 21.13 5.43
N LEU A 201 -13.97 19.85 5.70
CA LEU A 201 -13.35 19.12 6.82
C LEU A 201 -11.83 19.00 6.67
N SER A 202 -11.32 18.98 5.44
CA SER A 202 -9.88 18.87 5.16
C SER A 202 -9.06 20.04 5.71
N VAL A 203 -9.68 21.22 5.87
CA VAL A 203 -9.00 22.40 6.43
C VAL A 203 -8.50 22.14 7.86
N LEU A 204 -9.21 21.30 8.62
CA LEU A 204 -8.82 20.91 9.98
C LEU A 204 -7.48 20.16 10.04
N TRP A 205 -7.03 19.59 8.92
CA TRP A 205 -5.76 18.87 8.83
C TRP A 205 -4.54 19.79 8.62
N GLY A 206 -4.75 21.11 8.51
CA GLY A 206 -3.69 22.11 8.42
C GLY A 206 -2.81 21.90 7.18
N HIS A 207 -1.52 21.62 7.37
CA HIS A 207 -0.57 21.43 6.26
C HIS A 207 -0.97 20.29 5.31
N TYR A 208 -1.65 19.25 5.82
CA TYR A 208 -2.04 18.07 5.04
C TYR A 208 -3.47 18.14 4.49
N TRP A 209 -4.04 19.34 4.36
CA TRP A 209 -5.40 19.52 3.85
C TRP A 209 -5.60 18.87 2.47
N ARG A 210 -4.59 18.84 1.59
CA ARG A 210 -4.69 18.19 0.28
C ARG A 210 -4.92 16.68 0.39
N VAL A 211 -4.18 16.03 1.28
CA VAL A 211 -4.30 14.60 1.55
C VAL A 211 -5.70 14.30 2.06
N ALA A 212 -6.15 15.07 3.04
CA ALA A 212 -7.48 14.92 3.63
C ALA A 212 -8.60 15.19 2.64
N ALA A 213 -8.45 16.20 1.78
CA ALA A 213 -9.43 16.53 0.74
C ALA A 213 -9.53 15.40 -0.28
N ILE A 214 -8.41 14.95 -0.85
CA ILE A 214 -8.42 13.86 -1.84
C ILE A 214 -8.97 12.57 -1.24
N THR A 215 -8.50 12.21 -0.04
CA THR A 215 -8.96 11.00 0.68
C THR A 215 -10.45 11.07 0.96
N GLY A 216 -10.92 12.19 1.51
CA GLY A 216 -12.32 12.36 1.90
C GLY A 216 -13.26 12.40 0.70
N ILE A 217 -12.87 13.09 -0.39
CA ILE A 217 -13.66 13.14 -1.64
C ILE A 217 -13.70 11.76 -2.29
N ALA A 218 -12.54 11.08 -2.41
CA ALA A 218 -12.47 9.73 -2.96
C ALA A 218 -13.31 8.76 -2.13
N MET A 219 -13.23 8.82 -0.80
CA MET A 219 -14.06 7.99 0.08
C MET A 219 -15.54 8.29 -0.12
N ALA A 220 -15.97 9.55 -0.10
CA ALA A 220 -17.38 9.92 -0.23
C ALA A 220 -17.98 9.44 -1.56
N LEU A 221 -17.25 9.60 -2.67
CA LEU A 221 -17.72 9.21 -4.01
C LEU A 221 -17.61 7.72 -4.26
N LEU A 222 -16.57 7.05 -3.75
CA LEU A 222 -16.26 5.67 -4.06
C LEU A 222 -16.69 4.68 -2.97
N LEU A 223 -17.23 5.14 -1.82
CA LEU A 223 -17.64 4.28 -0.71
C LEU A 223 -18.53 3.13 -1.19
N HIS A 224 -19.59 3.45 -1.93
CA HIS A 224 -20.59 2.49 -2.39
C HIS A 224 -20.05 1.54 -3.44
N VAL A 225 -19.20 2.05 -4.35
CA VAL A 225 -18.51 1.21 -5.34
C VAL A 225 -17.55 0.26 -4.64
N THR A 226 -16.80 0.75 -3.65
CA THR A 226 -15.86 -0.06 -2.85
C THR A 226 -16.61 -1.13 -2.08
N LEU A 227 -17.74 -0.79 -1.44
CA LEU A 227 -18.58 -1.75 -0.74
C LEU A 227 -19.13 -2.83 -1.71
N ALA A 228 -19.61 -2.44 -2.88
CA ALA A 228 -20.07 -3.38 -3.90
C ALA A 228 -18.94 -4.32 -4.37
N VAL A 229 -17.74 -3.78 -4.63
CA VAL A 229 -16.56 -4.57 -4.98
C VAL A 229 -16.17 -5.53 -3.87
N ILE A 230 -16.20 -5.10 -2.60
CA ILE A 230 -15.93 -5.97 -1.44
C ILE A 230 -16.93 -7.13 -1.40
N VAL A 231 -18.23 -6.85 -1.55
CA VAL A 231 -19.28 -7.89 -1.52
C VAL A 231 -19.10 -8.88 -2.66
N VAL A 232 -18.94 -8.40 -3.90
CA VAL A 232 -18.76 -9.26 -5.07
C VAL A 232 -17.48 -10.09 -4.96
N SER A 233 -16.38 -9.47 -4.53
CA SER A 233 -15.11 -10.16 -4.31
C SER A 233 -15.24 -11.20 -3.19
N GLY A 234 -15.91 -10.87 -2.09
CA GLY A 234 -16.15 -11.82 -0.99
C GLY A 234 -16.93 -13.06 -1.45
N VAL A 235 -17.97 -12.85 -2.26
CA VAL A 235 -18.72 -13.97 -2.87
C VAL A 235 -17.81 -14.81 -3.77
N TYR A 236 -17.02 -14.16 -4.63
CA TYR A 236 -16.05 -14.87 -5.47
C TYR A 236 -15.07 -15.70 -4.64
N TRP A 237 -14.46 -15.13 -3.60
CA TRP A 237 -13.50 -15.80 -2.74
C TRP A 237 -14.11 -17.02 -2.02
N VAL A 238 -15.36 -16.90 -1.56
CA VAL A 238 -16.08 -18.03 -0.95
C VAL A 238 -16.33 -19.12 -1.98
N LEU A 239 -16.79 -18.77 -3.18
CA LEU A 239 -17.04 -19.73 -4.25
C LEU A 239 -15.75 -20.41 -4.70
N GLU A 240 -14.69 -19.65 -4.94
CA GLU A 240 -13.36 -20.16 -5.28
C GLU A 240 -12.89 -21.12 -4.19
N ARG A 241 -13.03 -20.76 -2.92
CA ARG A 241 -12.67 -21.63 -1.80
C ARG A 241 -13.44 -22.94 -1.78
N LEU A 242 -14.75 -22.90 -2.05
CA LEU A 242 -15.61 -24.09 -2.03
C LEU A 242 -15.34 -25.00 -3.23
N VAL A 243 -15.15 -24.42 -4.41
CA VAL A 243 -14.94 -25.15 -5.67
C VAL A 243 -13.51 -25.71 -5.77
N SER A 244 -12.49 -24.93 -5.40
CA SER A 244 -11.08 -25.34 -5.46
C SER A 244 -10.61 -26.12 -4.22
N TRP A 245 -11.48 -26.29 -3.21
CA TRP A 245 -11.20 -27.13 -2.04
C TRP A 245 -10.60 -28.51 -2.37
N PRO A 246 -11.06 -29.25 -3.41
CA PRO A 246 -10.50 -30.55 -3.76
C PRO A 246 -9.13 -30.46 -4.47
N GLU A 247 -8.84 -29.34 -5.13
CA GLU A 247 -7.67 -29.15 -5.99
C GLU A 247 -6.50 -28.48 -5.23
N GLY A 248 -6.80 -27.77 -4.14
CA GLY A 248 -5.84 -26.96 -3.37
C GLY A 248 -5.79 -25.51 -3.86
N LEU A 249 -5.64 -24.56 -2.94
CA LEU A 249 -5.70 -23.11 -3.21
C LEU A 249 -4.37 -22.47 -3.61
N SER A 250 -3.26 -23.18 -3.45
CA SER A 250 -1.92 -22.68 -3.76
C SER A 250 -1.29 -23.53 -4.87
N PRO A 251 -0.53 -22.90 -5.79
CA PRO A 251 0.27 -23.65 -6.74
C PRO A 251 1.18 -24.61 -5.97
N ASN A 252 1.09 -25.90 -6.26
CA ASN A 252 2.01 -26.87 -5.68
C ASN A 252 3.37 -26.74 -6.38
N VAL A 253 4.16 -25.78 -5.92
CA VAL A 253 5.47 -25.42 -6.50
C VAL A 253 6.38 -26.65 -6.56
N ALA A 254 6.38 -27.49 -5.53
CA ALA A 254 7.16 -28.72 -5.50
C ALA A 254 6.74 -29.70 -6.62
N LYS A 255 5.42 -29.89 -6.83
CA LYS A 255 4.90 -30.71 -7.94
C LYS A 255 5.25 -30.11 -9.31
N ASN A 256 5.16 -28.79 -9.45
CA ASN A 256 5.50 -28.12 -10.70
C ASN A 256 6.99 -28.20 -11.01
N LEU A 257 7.85 -28.04 -9.99
CA LEU A 257 9.31 -28.19 -10.11
C LEU A 257 9.74 -29.65 -10.33
N ALA A 258 8.99 -30.63 -9.83
CA ALA A 258 9.24 -32.05 -10.12
C ALA A 258 9.03 -32.40 -11.61
N ASN A 259 8.23 -31.60 -12.34
CA ASN A 259 8.02 -31.76 -13.78
C ASN A 259 9.08 -31.00 -14.62
N VAL A 260 9.96 -30.23 -13.98
CA VAL A 260 11.04 -29.52 -14.67
C VAL A 260 12.21 -30.49 -14.90
N PRO A 261 12.69 -30.69 -16.15
CA PRO A 261 13.78 -31.61 -16.44
C PRO A 261 15.05 -31.33 -15.62
N PRO A 262 15.79 -32.35 -15.17
CA PRO A 262 17.06 -32.14 -14.47
C PRO A 262 18.06 -31.40 -15.38
N GLY A 263 18.61 -30.27 -14.90
CA GLY A 263 19.62 -29.47 -15.62
C GLY A 263 19.24 -28.02 -15.95
N THR A 264 18.01 -27.58 -15.63
CA THR A 264 17.57 -26.18 -15.80
C THR A 264 17.64 -25.34 -14.52
N ARG A 265 18.44 -25.75 -13.52
CA ARG A 265 18.44 -25.18 -12.16
C ARG A 265 19.33 -23.94 -11.95
N ASP A 266 20.08 -23.48 -12.95
CA ASP A 266 21.13 -22.47 -12.77
C ASP A 266 20.67 -21.00 -12.83
N ALA A 267 19.37 -20.70 -12.68
CA ALA A 267 18.87 -19.34 -12.82
C ALA A 267 17.91 -18.95 -11.68
N GLY A 268 18.43 -18.74 -10.46
CA GLY A 268 17.70 -17.94 -9.47
C GLY A 268 17.71 -18.40 -8.02
N GLU A 269 18.80 -18.98 -7.51
CA GLU A 269 18.98 -19.05 -6.06
C GLU A 269 19.01 -17.59 -5.53
N PRO A 270 18.16 -17.22 -4.55
CA PRO A 270 18.22 -15.89 -3.96
C PRO A 270 19.55 -15.72 -3.20
N PRO A 271 20.12 -14.50 -3.13
CA PRO A 271 21.30 -14.26 -2.32
C PRO A 271 20.96 -14.51 -0.84
N GLY A 272 21.50 -15.59 -0.27
CA GLY A 272 21.54 -15.82 1.17
C GLY A 272 20.47 -16.74 1.79
N ALA A 273 19.79 -17.63 1.06
CA ALA A 273 18.95 -18.64 1.72
C ALA A 273 19.81 -19.65 2.52
N PRO A 274 19.65 -19.78 3.85
CA PRO A 274 20.27 -20.88 4.60
C PRO A 274 19.57 -22.20 4.25
N ASP A 275 20.38 -23.25 4.04
CA ASP A 275 19.95 -24.63 3.78
C ASP A 275 18.85 -25.06 4.76
N SER A 276 17.60 -25.05 4.30
CA SER A 276 16.50 -25.69 5.02
C SER A 276 16.49 -27.16 4.63
N ALA A 277 17.25 -27.95 5.40
CA ALA A 277 17.14 -29.41 5.41
C ALA A 277 15.69 -29.81 5.77
N PRO A 278 15.18 -30.92 5.22
CA PRO A 278 13.80 -31.33 5.46
C PRO A 278 13.69 -32.09 6.79
N ASP A 279 12.49 -32.00 7.37
CA ASP A 279 11.75 -33.05 8.07
C ASP A 279 11.33 -32.69 9.50
N SER A 280 10.02 -32.52 9.69
CA SER A 280 9.38 -32.71 10.99
C SER A 280 7.92 -33.14 10.79
N THR A 281 7.73 -34.46 10.72
CA THR A 281 6.50 -35.12 11.14
C THR A 281 6.21 -34.82 12.62
N PRO A 282 4.95 -34.60 13.05
CA PRO A 282 4.63 -34.38 14.45
C PRO A 282 4.41 -35.71 15.17
N ASP A 283 5.24 -36.03 16.17
CA ASP A 283 5.02 -37.15 17.09
C ASP A 283 4.74 -36.64 18.50
N SER A 284 3.56 -37.00 18.99
CA SER A 284 3.15 -37.32 20.37
C SER A 284 3.79 -36.58 21.56
N ALA A 285 2.99 -35.77 22.25
CA ALA A 285 3.28 -35.23 23.57
C ALA A 285 3.25 -36.32 24.67
N PRO A 286 4.14 -36.27 25.69
CA PRO A 286 3.91 -36.96 26.95
C PRO A 286 3.36 -36.00 28.02
N ALA A 287 2.33 -36.49 28.71
CA ALA A 287 1.69 -35.85 29.86
C ALA A 287 2.64 -35.79 31.08
N ILE A 288 2.68 -34.65 31.77
CA ILE A 288 3.27 -34.52 33.11
C ILE A 288 2.15 -34.54 34.14
N PRO A 289 2.22 -35.38 35.20
CA PRO A 289 1.19 -35.42 36.23
C PRO A 289 1.38 -34.30 37.26
N VAL A 290 0.26 -33.68 37.63
CA VAL A 290 0.13 -32.73 38.74
C VAL A 290 -0.17 -33.50 40.02
N GLU A 291 0.62 -33.27 41.09
CA GLU A 291 0.18 -33.55 42.46
C GLU A 291 0.38 -32.33 43.36
N PRO A 292 -0.47 -32.13 44.40
CA PRO A 292 -0.71 -30.83 44.99
C PRO A 292 -0.06 -30.60 46.36
N GLY A 293 0.24 -29.33 46.64
CA GLY A 293 -0.02 -28.71 47.94
C GLY A 293 1.13 -28.60 48.95
N ARG A 294 1.59 -27.37 49.19
CA ARG A 294 1.72 -26.80 50.55
C ARG A 294 1.91 -25.27 50.53
N ARG A 295 1.12 -24.59 51.35
CA ARG A 295 1.25 -23.17 51.73
C ARG A 295 2.51 -22.93 52.56
N ALA A 296 3.13 -21.75 52.43
CA ALA A 296 3.52 -20.90 53.56
C ALA A 296 3.92 -19.48 53.08
N GLU A 297 3.12 -18.51 53.51
CA GLU A 297 3.32 -17.10 53.90
C GLU A 297 4.44 -16.16 53.39
N PRO A 298 4.18 -14.84 53.41
CA PRO A 298 5.01 -13.79 52.81
C PRO A 298 6.04 -13.22 53.80
N THR A 299 7.20 -12.79 53.29
CA THR A 299 8.10 -11.89 54.01
C THR A 299 8.40 -10.65 53.16
N GLU A 300 8.23 -9.51 53.81
CA GLU A 300 8.42 -8.14 53.36
C GLU A 300 9.89 -7.79 52.99
N PRO A 301 10.11 -6.64 52.32
CA PRO A 301 11.39 -6.28 51.73
C PRO A 301 12.33 -5.61 52.73
N SER A 302 13.64 -5.70 52.48
CA SER A 302 14.62 -4.83 53.14
C SER A 302 15.68 -4.32 52.15
N PHE A 303 15.72 -2.99 52.09
CA PHE A 303 16.73 -2.03 51.59
C PHE A 303 17.10 -1.99 50.10
#